data_AF-A0A2V5R1Z9-F1
#
_entry.id   AF-A0A2V5R1Z9-F1
#
_cell.length_a   1.000
_cell.length_b   1.000
_cell.length_c   1.000
_cell.angle_alpha   90.00
_cell.angle_beta   90.00
_cell.angle_gamma   90.00
#
_symmetry.space_group_name_H-M   'P 1'
#
loop_
_entity.id
_entity.type
_entity.pdbx_description
1 polymer ?
#
loop_
_entity_poly.entity_id
_entity_poly.type
_entity_poly.pdbx_seq_one_letter_code
_entity_poly.pdbx_strand_id
1 'polypeptide(L)'
;MADHGGKDILSSDVEIKGSIKFQKELLIDGKVEGDINSDGILTVGENAEIRGEIKTKSITVYGKVHGNIMVAERCELKSKCVLQGDLKAARLTIEEGATFIG
;
A
#
# COMPACT_ATOMS: atom_id res chain seq x y z
N MET A 1 -16.94 -23.57 -0.51
CA MET A 1 -17.64 -22.27 -0.60
C MET A 1 -16.55 -21.22 -0.81
N ALA A 2 -16.41 -20.70 -2.03
CA ALA A 2 -15.42 -19.66 -2.34
C ALA A 2 -16.11 -18.31 -2.25
N ASP A 3 -15.96 -17.64 -1.11
CA ASP A 3 -16.35 -16.24 -0.93
C ASP A 3 -15.54 -15.40 -1.91
N HIS A 4 -16.20 -14.95 -2.99
CA HIS A 4 -15.65 -13.93 -3.89
C HIS A 4 -16.08 -12.56 -3.36
N GLY A 5 -15.57 -12.19 -2.17
CA GLY A 5 -15.45 -10.78 -1.83
C GLY A 5 -14.58 -10.12 -2.89
N GLY A 6 -15.14 -9.19 -3.66
CA GLY A 6 -14.46 -8.53 -4.77
C GLY A 6 -13.20 -7.81 -4.29
N LYS A 7 -12.07 -8.54 -4.33
CA LYS A 7 -10.73 -8.04 -4.14
C LYS A 7 -10.21 -7.65 -5.50
N ASP A 8 -9.98 -6.35 -5.69
CA ASP A 8 -9.28 -5.86 -6.85
C ASP A 8 -7.80 -6.20 -6.65
N ILE A 9 -7.32 -7.20 -7.39
CA ILE A 9 -5.94 -7.67 -7.33
C ILE A 9 -5.23 -7.21 -8.59
N LEU A 10 -4.15 -6.47 -8.41
CA LEU A 10 -3.23 -6.09 -9.46
C LEU A 10 -2.06 -7.06 -9.44
N SER A 11 -1.97 -7.88 -10.48
CA SER A 11 -0.89 -8.85 -10.66
C SER A 11 0.47 -8.17 -10.81
N SER A 12 1.53 -8.91 -10.52
CA SER A 12 2.91 -8.42 -10.50
C SER A 12 3.45 -7.91 -11.85
N ASP A 13 2.84 -8.36 -12.94
CA ASP A 13 3.15 -7.96 -14.32
C ASP A 13 2.48 -6.64 -14.75
N VAL A 14 1.71 -6.01 -13.86
CA VAL A 14 0.99 -4.77 -14.15
C VAL A 14 1.79 -3.57 -13.63
N GLU A 15 2.06 -2.62 -14.53
CA GLU A 15 2.62 -1.31 -14.19
C GLU A 15 1.54 -0.25 -14.35
N ILE A 16 1.17 0.41 -13.25
CA ILE A 16 0.19 1.50 -13.28
C ILE A 16 0.93 2.82 -13.18
N LYS A 17 0.64 3.74 -14.11
CA LYS A 17 1.11 5.12 -14.01
C LYS A 17 -0.06 6.09 -14.01
N GLY A 18 -0.14 6.94 -12.98
CA GLY A 18 -1.19 7.95 -12.83
C GLY A 18 -1.96 7.84 -11.52
N SER A 19 -3.21 8.31 -11.51
CA SER A 19 -4.01 8.39 -10.29
C SER A 19 -4.95 7.19 -10.13
N ILE A 20 -4.85 6.47 -9.02
CA ILE A 20 -5.69 5.30 -8.70
C ILE A 20 -6.73 5.69 -7.67
N LYS A 21 -7.98 5.28 -7.89
CA LYS A 21 -9.07 5.39 -6.91
C LYS A 21 -9.84 4.08 -6.80
N PHE A 22 -10.06 3.61 -5.59
CA PHE A 22 -10.84 2.43 -5.22
C PHE A 22 -11.70 2.77 -3.99
N GLN A 23 -12.77 1.99 -3.76
CA GLN A 23 -13.72 2.27 -2.66
C GLN A 23 -13.70 1.23 -1.54
N LYS A 24 -13.24 -0.01 -1.81
CA LYS A 24 -13.25 -1.10 -0.82
C LYS A 24 -11.84 -1.53 -0.44
N GLU A 25 -11.28 -2.47 -1.19
CA GLU A 25 -9.98 -3.03 -0.92
C GLU A 25 -9.22 -3.21 -2.23
N LEU A 26 -7.95 -2.85 -2.22
CA LEU A 26 -7.06 -3.00 -3.37
C LEU A 26 -5.81 -3.75 -2.91
N LEU A 27 -5.51 -4.85 -3.58
CA LEU A 27 -4.26 -5.58 -3.43
C LEU A 27 -3.37 -5.26 -4.63
N ILE A 28 -2.21 -4.68 -4.38
CA ILE A 28 -1.21 -4.42 -5.41
C ILE A 28 -0.08 -5.42 -5.23
N ASP A 29 0.17 -6.27 -6.21
CA ASP A 29 1.37 -7.13 -6.26
C ASP A 29 2.34 -6.69 -7.37
N GLY A 30 2.08 -5.57 -8.05
CA GLY A 30 2.89 -5.02 -9.15
C GLY A 30 3.51 -3.66 -8.86
N LYS A 31 3.84 -2.91 -9.92
CA LYS A 31 4.44 -1.58 -9.78
C LYS A 31 3.41 -0.49 -9.96
N VAL A 32 3.45 0.49 -9.07
CA VAL A 32 2.58 1.67 -9.15
C VAL A 32 3.43 2.92 -9.10
N GLU A 33 3.33 3.77 -10.11
CA GLU A 33 3.96 5.07 -10.17
C GLU A 33 2.89 6.18 -10.26
N GLY A 34 2.63 6.86 -9.16
CA GLY A 34 1.65 7.95 -9.13
C GLY A 34 0.89 8.07 -7.82
N ASP A 35 -0.28 8.69 -7.88
CA ASP A 35 -1.07 9.06 -6.70
C ASP A 35 -2.19 8.05 -6.45
N ILE A 36 -2.16 7.38 -5.30
CA ILE A 36 -3.23 6.50 -4.86
C ILE A 36 -4.12 7.31 -3.92
N ASN A 37 -5.42 7.43 -4.18
CA ASN A 37 -6.29 8.26 -3.35
C ASN A 37 -7.65 7.58 -3.13
N SER A 38 -7.90 7.08 -1.92
CA SER A 38 -9.07 6.22 -1.64
C SER A 38 -9.38 6.11 -0.14
N ASP A 39 -10.64 6.07 0.24
CA ASP A 39 -11.03 5.85 1.65
C ASP A 39 -11.05 4.37 2.08
N GLY A 40 -10.55 3.48 1.21
CA GLY A 40 -10.55 2.03 1.40
C GLY A 40 -9.33 1.50 2.15
N ILE A 41 -9.13 0.18 2.02
CA ILE A 41 -7.97 -0.54 2.54
C ILE A 41 -7.01 -0.82 1.39
N LEU A 42 -5.78 -0.32 1.49
CA LEU A 42 -4.72 -0.63 0.54
C LEU A 42 -3.84 -1.75 1.09
N THR A 43 -3.62 -2.79 0.30
CA THR A 43 -2.67 -3.85 0.63
C THR A 43 -1.58 -3.90 -0.43
N VAL A 44 -0.33 -3.74 -0.01
CA VAL A 44 0.85 -3.81 -0.87
C VAL A 44 1.47 -5.18 -0.69
N GLY A 45 1.39 -6.04 -1.70
CA GLY A 45 1.99 -7.37 -1.75
C GLY A 45 3.51 -7.34 -1.61
N GLU A 46 4.12 -8.49 -1.36
CA GLU A 46 5.55 -8.61 -1.09
C GLU A 46 6.44 -8.22 -2.28
N ASN A 47 5.96 -8.44 -3.51
CA ASN A 47 6.68 -8.10 -4.75
C ASN A 47 6.30 -6.71 -5.29
N ALA A 48 5.36 -6.03 -4.64
CA ALA A 48 4.90 -4.73 -5.11
C ALA A 48 5.91 -3.62 -4.82
N GLU A 49 6.02 -2.70 -5.76
CA GLU A 49 6.82 -1.48 -5.64
C GLU A 49 5.96 -0.27 -5.94
N ILE A 50 5.68 0.53 -4.92
CA ILE A 50 4.89 1.76 -5.07
C ILE A 50 5.83 2.96 -5.03
N ARG A 51 5.73 3.84 -6.02
CA ARG A 51 6.45 5.10 -6.13
C ARG A 51 5.47 6.25 -6.27
N GLY A 52 5.45 7.16 -5.30
CA GLY A 52 4.57 8.34 -5.37
C GLY A 52 3.86 8.65 -4.05
N GLU A 53 2.66 9.22 -4.16
CA GLU A 53 1.87 9.63 -2.99
C GLU A 53 0.71 8.66 -2.75
N ILE A 54 0.64 8.10 -1.55
CA ILE A 54 -0.44 7.19 -1.15
C ILE A 54 -1.31 7.90 -0.12
N LYS A 55 -2.57 8.15 -0.45
CA LYS A 55 -3.60 8.68 0.44
C LYS A 55 -4.66 7.63 0.64
N THR A 56 -4.69 7.04 1.83
CA THR A 56 -5.70 6.04 2.18
C THR A 56 -6.17 6.12 3.62
N LYS A 57 -7.29 5.47 3.94
CA LYS A 57 -7.77 5.37 5.32
C LYS A 57 -6.95 4.36 6.13
N SER A 58 -6.70 3.19 5.53
CA SER A 58 -5.84 2.15 6.10
C SER A 58 -4.93 1.56 5.03
N ILE A 59 -3.70 1.22 5.41
CA ILE A 59 -2.73 0.55 4.53
C ILE A 59 -2.04 -0.60 5.25
N THR A 60 -1.82 -1.70 4.54
CA THR A 60 -0.94 -2.79 4.95
C THR A 60 0.18 -2.95 3.91
N VAL A 61 1.42 -2.85 4.33
CA VAL A 61 2.58 -2.90 3.43
C VAL A 61 3.40 -4.16 3.71
N TYR A 62 3.48 -5.05 2.72
CA TYR A 62 4.37 -6.22 2.73
C TYR A 62 5.62 -6.01 1.87
N GLY A 63 5.50 -5.27 0.76
CA GLY A 63 6.58 -5.02 -0.20
C GLY A 63 7.34 -3.71 0.02
N LYS A 64 7.67 -3.04 -1.08
CA LYS A 64 8.48 -1.81 -1.08
C LYS A 64 7.64 -0.59 -1.43
N VAL A 65 7.80 0.47 -0.66
CA VAL A 65 7.16 1.76 -0.92
C VAL A 65 8.19 2.87 -0.89
N HIS A 66 8.23 3.66 -1.94
CA HIS A 66 9.12 4.80 -2.11
C HIS A 66 8.28 6.08 -2.33
N GLY A 67 8.20 6.95 -1.35
CA GLY A 67 7.46 8.21 -1.44
C GLY A 67 6.62 8.51 -0.22
N ASN A 68 5.62 9.36 -0.41
CA ASN A 68 4.84 9.93 0.68
C ASN A 68 3.62 9.04 0.97
N ILE A 69 3.50 8.54 2.19
CA ILE A 69 2.34 7.78 2.64
C ILE A 69 1.54 8.63 3.63
N MET A 70 0.31 8.95 3.28
CA MET A 70 -0.67 9.63 4.11
C MET A 70 -1.82 8.68 4.44
N VAL A 71 -1.92 8.34 5.72
CA VAL A 71 -2.91 7.39 6.22
C VAL A 71 -3.75 8.07 7.28
N ALA A 72 -5.07 8.09 7.09
CA ALA A 72 -5.97 8.78 8.00
C ALA A 72 -6.09 8.09 9.36
N GLU A 73 -6.13 6.75 9.39
CA GLU A 73 -6.31 5.98 10.62
C GLU A 73 -5.12 5.06 10.94
N ARG A 74 -4.90 3.99 10.16
CA ARG A 74 -3.96 2.92 10.53
C ARG A 74 -3.04 2.50 9.39
N CYS A 75 -1.74 2.58 9.64
CA CYS A 75 -0.70 2.06 8.78
C CYS A 75 -0.06 0.82 9.43
N GLU A 76 -0.05 -0.30 8.71
CA GLU A 76 0.53 -1.56 9.15
C GLU A 76 1.69 -1.93 8.24
N LEU A 77 2.89 -1.95 8.80
CA LEU A 77 4.12 -2.40 8.16
C LEU A 77 4.33 -3.87 8.55
N LYS A 78 4.27 -4.76 7.56
CA LYS A 78 4.43 -6.20 7.74
C LYS A 78 5.91 -6.60 7.72
N SER A 79 6.18 -7.83 8.14
CA SER A 79 7.56 -8.35 8.20
C SER A 79 8.24 -8.28 6.82
N LYS A 80 9.48 -7.77 6.78
CA LYS A 80 10.31 -7.53 5.57
C LYS A 80 9.87 -6.40 4.63
N CYS A 81 8.88 -5.58 4.98
CA CYS A 81 8.56 -4.43 4.14
C CYS A 81 9.69 -3.37 4.18
N VAL A 82 9.84 -2.62 3.09
CA VAL A 82 10.76 -1.49 3.02
C VAL A 82 9.97 -0.24 2.66
N LEU A 83 9.96 0.74 3.55
CA LEU A 83 9.35 2.03 3.31
C LEU A 83 10.44 3.09 3.28
N GLN A 84 10.53 3.84 2.18
CA GLN A 84 11.47 4.93 2.01
C GLN A 84 10.73 6.23 1.65
N GLY A 85 10.75 7.22 2.55
CA GLY A 85 10.08 8.52 2.39
C GLY A 85 9.22 8.91 3.58
N ASP A 86 8.45 9.99 3.44
CA ASP A 86 7.63 10.51 4.52
C ASP A 86 6.38 9.66 4.77
N LEU A 87 6.20 9.23 6.02
CA LEU A 87 5.01 8.52 6.48
C LEU A 87 4.25 9.36 7.50
N LYS A 88 3.01 9.68 7.17
CA LYS A 88 2.06 10.37 8.04
C LYS A 88 0.88 9.45 8.31
N ALA A 89 0.81 8.90 9.52
CA ALA A 89 -0.29 8.06 9.96
C ALA A 89 -0.72 8.42 11.39
N ALA A 90 -2.01 8.30 11.70
CA ALA A 90 -2.49 8.48 13.07
C ALA A 90 -2.07 7.29 13.98
N ARG A 91 -2.06 6.07 13.43
CA ARG A 91 -1.53 4.88 14.09
C ARG A 91 -0.58 4.15 13.16
N LEU A 92 0.60 3.85 13.67
CA LEU A 92 1.61 3.05 12.99
C LEU A 92 1.81 1.75 13.75
N THR A 93 1.73 0.62 13.05
CA THR A 93 2.05 -0.70 13.58
C THR A 93 3.16 -1.28 12.73
N ILE A 94 4.23 -1.75 13.38
CA ILE A 94 5.42 -2.28 12.71
C ILE A 94 5.62 -3.70 13.22
N GLU A 95 5.56 -4.68 12.33
CA GLU A 95 5.98 -6.04 12.63
C GLU A 95 7.50 -6.19 12.54
N GLU A 96 8.02 -7.20 13.26
CA GLU A 96 9.47 -7.47 13.30
C GLU A 96 10.02 -7.72 11.88
N GLY A 97 11.13 -7.04 11.54
CA GLY A 97 11.78 -7.13 10.23
C GLY A 97 11.34 -6.09 9.20
N ALA A 98 10.43 -5.18 9.52
CA ALA A 98 10.15 -4.02 8.69
C ALA A 98 11.31 -3.00 8.74
N THR A 99 11.66 -2.43 7.59
CA THR A 99 12.66 -1.37 7.46
C THR A 99 11.98 -0.08 7.03
N PHE A 100 12.05 0.93 7.89
CA PHE A 100 11.52 2.27 7.60
C PHE A 100 12.69 3.26 7.48
N ILE A 101 12.71 4.01 6.39
CA ILE A 101 13.73 5.00 6.02
C ILE A 101 13.00 6.31 5.72
N GLY A 102 12.80 7.13 6.73
CA GLY A 102 12.15 8.44 6.63
C GLY A 102 13.17 9.56 6.54
#